data_AF-A0A7V3DGE0-F1
#
_entry.id   AF-A0A7V3DGE0-F1
#
_cell.length_a   1.000
_cell.length_b   1.000
_cell.length_c   1.000
_cell.angle_alpha   90.00
_cell.angle_beta   90.00
_cell.angle_gamma   90.00
#
_symmetry.space_group_name_H-M   'P 1'
#
loop_
_entity.id
_entity.type
_entity.pdbx_description
1 polymer ?
#
loop_
_entity_poly.entity_id
_entity_poly.type
_entity_poly.pdbx_seq_one_letter_code
_entity_poly.pdbx_strand_id
1 'polypeptide(L)'
;MNSVWGRLNEREQRLAIATAGVICLALVVMTGVRAMGYLQELDRTIARLEQDIINYAEQDARGVSVSKAYAGVAAQHSSAWTEAEIHNRLRQEIYRLALEDPEGSPDSPNKLVEIPTLRQGALRDTGHGYREYQLSIKIPQTDIYSLALFLIRLQASPQSLRIDGLDIARSPDGPLISASINVTRTVVAGSPDDAETDSPEMPPGEPAALAYMANWDGMDATGWEGDSCDMVPSPTVGSLVADGGSCLKLTAGKPDATAYMRQELEPQSTYELSVQVAAEKPVLIMIADAKGTRYEGAIEVPGDGRYRRYKIAFTTGGGKEKVKLGAPVILFKDGGTAYVDNVLLKKAID
;
A
#
# COMPACT_ATOMS: atom_id res chain seq x y z
N MET A 1 -10.20 67.26 -30.57
CA MET A 1 -9.81 66.87 -29.20
C MET A 1 -8.78 67.88 -28.72
N ASN A 2 -9.21 68.85 -27.91
CA ASN A 2 -8.34 69.90 -27.38
C ASN A 2 -7.27 69.24 -26.51
N SER A 3 -6.00 69.32 -26.92
CA SER A 3 -4.91 68.82 -26.09
C SER A 3 -4.88 69.68 -24.82
N VAL A 4 -5.25 69.07 -23.70
CA VAL A 4 -5.11 69.65 -22.34
C VAL A 4 -3.68 70.19 -22.14
N TRP A 5 -2.72 69.60 -22.85
CA TRP A 5 -1.34 70.03 -22.99
C TRP A 5 -1.16 71.50 -23.41
N GLY A 6 -1.91 71.97 -24.42
CA GLY A 6 -1.77 73.33 -24.94
C GLY A 6 -2.36 74.43 -24.05
N ARG A 7 -3.10 74.06 -22.99
CA ARG A 7 -3.69 75.00 -22.02
C ARG A 7 -2.85 75.20 -20.75
N LEU A 8 -1.79 74.41 -20.59
CA LEU A 8 -0.93 74.44 -19.41
C LEU A 8 0.22 75.45 -19.61
N ASN A 9 0.56 76.17 -18.53
CA ASN A 9 1.68 77.10 -18.54
C ASN A 9 3.02 76.33 -18.69
N GLU A 10 4.08 76.93 -19.24
CA GLU A 10 5.36 76.22 -19.48
C GLU A 10 5.92 75.57 -18.21
N ARG A 11 5.69 76.17 -17.05
CA ARG A 11 6.09 75.64 -15.73
C ARG A 11 5.30 74.37 -15.36
N GLU A 12 4.01 74.32 -15.68
CA GLU A 12 3.14 73.18 -15.39
C GLU A 12 3.44 72.00 -16.32
N GLN A 13 3.76 72.26 -17.59
CA GLN A 13 4.23 71.22 -18.52
C GLN A 13 5.56 70.60 -18.07
N ARG A 14 6.53 71.40 -17.64
CA ARG A 14 7.81 70.88 -17.10
C ARG A 14 7.59 70.06 -15.84
N LEU A 15 6.69 70.50 -14.95
CA LEU A 15 6.34 69.76 -13.75
C LEU A 15 5.69 68.41 -14.09
N ALA A 16 4.76 68.38 -15.05
CA ALA A 16 4.08 67.17 -15.51
C ALA A 16 5.05 66.14 -16.13
N ILE A 17 6.01 66.59 -16.95
CA ILE A 17 7.06 65.72 -17.50
C ILE A 17 7.93 65.16 -16.37
N ALA A 18 8.32 65.99 -15.41
CA ALA A 18 9.10 65.54 -14.26
C ALA A 18 8.32 64.52 -13.41
N THR A 19 7.02 64.72 -13.19
CA THR A 19 6.18 63.77 -12.45
C THR A 19 6.02 62.46 -13.20
N ALA A 20 5.78 62.50 -14.52
CA ALA A 20 5.71 61.30 -15.35
C ALA A 20 7.04 60.52 -15.33
N GLY A 21 8.18 61.22 -15.39
CA GLY A 21 9.50 60.61 -15.25
C GLY A 21 9.68 59.89 -13.91
N VAL A 22 9.27 60.52 -12.81
CA VAL A 22 9.32 59.90 -11.46
C VAL A 22 8.41 58.68 -11.37
N ILE A 23 7.20 58.74 -11.94
CA ILE A 23 6.25 57.60 -11.94
C ILE A 23 6.81 56.43 -12.74
N CYS A 24 7.36 56.67 -13.93
CA CYS A 24 8.01 55.62 -14.72
C CYS A 24 9.20 55.00 -13.99
N LEU A 25 10.05 55.82 -13.37
CA LEU A 25 11.17 55.33 -12.57
C LEU A 25 10.69 54.46 -11.40
N ALA A 26 9.66 54.90 -10.68
CA ALA A 26 9.08 54.16 -9.57
C ALA A 26 8.51 52.81 -10.01
N LEU A 27 7.83 52.75 -11.16
CA LEU A 27 7.32 51.50 -11.73
C LEU A 27 8.44 50.53 -12.09
N VAL A 28 9.51 51.01 -12.74
CA VAL A 28 10.66 50.16 -13.11
C VAL A 28 11.33 49.59 -11.85
N VAL A 29 11.56 50.43 -10.83
CA VAL A 29 12.16 49.99 -9.57
C VAL A 29 11.26 48.99 -8.85
N MET A 30 9.95 49.26 -8.75
CA MET A 30 8.99 48.36 -8.10
C MET A 30 8.93 47.00 -8.78
N THR A 31 8.95 46.98 -10.12
CA THR A 31 8.95 45.73 -10.90
C THR A 31 10.26 44.98 -10.71
N GLY A 32 11.40 45.68 -10.72
CA GLY A 32 12.71 45.09 -10.48
C GLY A 32 12.85 44.46 -9.09
N VAL A 33 12.42 45.16 -8.05
CA VAL A 33 12.43 44.65 -6.67
C VAL A 33 11.54 43.41 -6.54
N ARG A 34 10.36 43.41 -7.19
CA ARG A 34 9.44 42.27 -7.14
C ARG A 34 9.99 41.05 -7.88
N ALA A 35 10.60 41.25 -9.04
CA ALA A 35 11.25 40.18 -9.79
C ALA A 35 12.43 39.58 -9.02
N MET A 36 13.23 40.44 -8.38
CA MET A 36 14.37 39.99 -7.56
C MET A 36 13.93 39.20 -6.33
N GLY A 37 12.82 39.60 -5.70
CA GLY A 37 12.21 38.81 -4.61
C GLY A 37 11.73 37.44 -5.08
N TYR A 38 11.11 37.36 -6.26
CA TYR A 38 10.66 36.09 -6.83
C TYR A 38 11.82 35.15 -7.18
N LEU A 39 12.93 35.68 -7.71
CA LEU A 39 14.13 34.89 -7.97
C LEU A 39 14.75 34.34 -6.67
N GLN A 40 14.81 35.13 -5.61
CA GLN A 40 15.31 34.67 -4.31
C GLN A 40 14.43 33.57 -3.70
N GLU A 41 13.12 33.62 -3.92
CA GLU A 41 12.18 32.61 -3.45
C GLU A 41 12.33 31.30 -4.23
N LEU A 42 12.55 31.38 -5.55
CA LEU A 42 12.89 30.22 -6.38
C LEU A 42 14.21 29.58 -5.94
N ASP A 43 15.26 30.37 -5.71
CA ASP A 43 16.56 29.85 -5.25
C ASP A 43 16.43 29.13 -3.90
N ARG A 44 15.65 29.68 -2.96
CA ARG A 44 15.36 29.01 -1.68
C ARG A 44 14.61 27.70 -1.87
N THR A 45 13.66 27.68 -2.81
CA THR A 45 12.89 26.47 -3.11
C THR A 45 13.77 25.39 -3.71
N ILE A 46 14.65 25.76 -4.64
CA ILE A 46 15.63 24.85 -5.25
C ILE A 46 16.55 24.27 -4.18
N ALA A 47 17.16 25.11 -3.34
CA ALA A 47 18.06 24.66 -2.27
C ALA A 47 17.35 23.71 -1.29
N ARG A 48 16.08 23.97 -0.98
CA ARG A 48 15.28 23.09 -0.13
C ARG A 48 15.03 21.74 -0.80
N LEU A 49 14.61 21.73 -2.06
CA LEU A 49 14.34 20.51 -2.81
C LEU A 49 15.61 19.66 -3.00
N GLU A 50 16.75 20.30 -3.24
CA GLU A 50 18.05 19.62 -3.32
C GLU A 50 18.40 18.92 -1.99
N GLN A 51 18.20 19.61 -0.86
CA GLN A 51 18.41 19.02 0.45
C GLN A 51 17.45 17.85 0.72
N ASP A 52 16.18 17.96 0.31
CA ASP A 52 15.19 16.89 0.45
C ASP A 52 15.59 15.66 -0.38
N ILE A 53 16.07 15.86 -1.62
CA ILE A 53 16.58 14.77 -2.47
C ILE A 53 17.78 14.07 -1.83
N ILE A 54 18.75 14.83 -1.31
CA ILE A 54 19.93 14.27 -0.62
C ILE A 54 19.49 13.44 0.59
N ASN A 55 18.56 13.97 1.39
CA ASN A 55 18.03 13.27 2.55
C ASN A 55 17.32 11.96 2.15
N TYR A 56 16.50 11.97 1.10
CA TYR A 56 15.84 10.75 0.62
C TYR A 56 16.82 9.73 0.05
N ALA A 57 17.83 10.17 -0.70
CA ALA A 57 18.87 9.28 -1.22
C ALA A 57 19.69 8.64 -0.09
N GLU A 58 20.02 9.41 0.96
CA GLU A 58 20.67 8.85 2.14
C GLU A 58 19.77 7.87 2.91
N GLN A 59 18.48 8.17 3.04
CA GLN A 59 17.51 7.27 3.68
C GLN A 59 17.37 5.95 2.91
N ASP A 60 17.32 6.03 1.58
CA ASP A 60 17.24 4.84 0.71
C ASP A 60 18.52 3.99 0.81
N ALA A 61 19.70 4.63 0.74
CA ALA A 61 20.98 3.95 0.91
C ALA A 61 21.11 3.25 2.29
N ARG A 62 20.63 3.89 3.36
CA ARG A 62 20.54 3.26 4.69
C ARG A 62 19.55 2.10 4.69
N GLY A 63 18.38 2.24 4.03
CA GLY A 63 17.39 1.18 3.85
C GLY A 63 17.95 -0.07 3.18
N VAL A 64 18.81 0.08 2.16
CA VAL A 64 19.48 -1.05 1.46
C VAL A 64 20.47 -1.79 2.37
N SER A 65 21.23 -1.06 3.20
CA SER A 65 22.15 -1.70 4.17
C SER A 65 21.40 -2.49 5.25
N VAL A 66 20.26 -1.96 5.68
CA VAL A 66 19.34 -2.59 6.62
C VAL A 66 18.78 -3.85 5.99
N SER A 67 18.17 -3.77 4.80
CA SER A 67 17.57 -4.92 4.12
C SER A 67 18.57 -6.07 3.91
N LYS A 68 19.83 -5.75 3.57
CA LYS A 68 20.91 -6.74 3.42
C LYS A 68 21.29 -7.40 4.74
N ALA A 69 21.35 -6.66 5.85
CA ALA A 69 21.61 -7.21 7.18
C ALA A 69 20.46 -8.13 7.63
N TYR A 70 19.21 -7.76 7.35
CA TYR A 70 18.03 -8.58 7.63
C TYR A 70 17.97 -9.84 6.77
N ALA A 71 18.39 -9.78 5.50
CA ALA A 71 18.51 -10.96 4.63
C ALA A 71 19.48 -12.02 5.19
N GLY A 72 20.58 -11.59 5.82
CA GLY A 72 21.56 -12.49 6.44
C GLY A 72 21.04 -13.24 7.67
N VAL A 73 20.17 -12.62 8.47
CA VAL A 73 19.55 -13.25 9.65
C VAL A 73 18.35 -14.12 9.24
N ALA A 74 17.58 -13.69 8.24
CA ALA A 74 16.46 -14.46 7.70
C ALA A 74 16.92 -15.81 7.12
N ALA A 75 18.09 -15.85 6.46
CA ALA A 75 18.67 -17.09 5.94
C ALA A 75 19.02 -18.13 7.03
N GLN A 76 19.33 -17.71 8.26
CA GLN A 76 19.68 -18.63 9.36
C GLN A 76 18.46 -19.30 10.02
N HIS A 77 17.26 -18.72 9.86
CA HIS A 77 16.02 -19.23 10.42
C HIS A 77 15.03 -19.74 9.35
N SER A 78 15.53 -19.89 8.12
CA SER A 78 14.78 -20.28 6.92
C SER A 78 14.55 -21.79 6.86
N SER A 79 13.46 -22.27 7.45
CA SER A 79 12.71 -23.40 6.90
C SER A 79 11.40 -23.66 7.66
N ALA A 80 10.31 -23.58 6.92
CA ALA A 80 9.05 -24.30 7.09
C ALA A 80 8.09 -23.92 8.25
N TRP A 81 7.93 -22.64 8.61
CA TRP A 81 6.86 -22.24 9.54
C TRP A 81 5.59 -21.71 8.87
N THR A 82 4.43 -22.17 9.34
CA THR A 82 3.10 -21.71 8.93
C THR A 82 2.78 -20.33 9.51
N GLU A 83 1.77 -19.63 8.97
CA GLU A 83 1.33 -18.33 9.51
C GLU A 83 0.95 -18.42 11.00
N ALA A 84 0.28 -19.51 11.40
CA ALA A 84 -0.11 -19.76 12.78
C ALA A 84 1.10 -19.97 13.71
N GLU A 85 2.15 -20.65 13.23
CA GLU A 85 3.39 -20.86 13.98
C GLU A 85 4.20 -19.57 14.10
N ILE A 86 4.32 -18.81 13.01
CA ILE A 86 4.95 -17.49 13.00
C ILE A 86 4.24 -16.59 14.02
N HIS A 87 2.91 -16.56 14.01
CA HIS A 87 2.12 -15.79 14.95
C HIS A 87 2.28 -16.27 16.40
N ASN A 88 2.21 -17.57 16.66
CA ASN A 88 2.38 -18.15 18.00
C ASN A 88 3.76 -17.82 18.58
N ARG A 89 4.82 -17.99 17.79
CA ARG A 89 6.19 -17.74 18.23
C ARG A 89 6.46 -16.25 18.44
N LEU A 90 5.95 -15.40 17.56
CA LEU A 90 5.98 -13.94 17.74
C LEU A 90 5.24 -13.52 18.99
N ARG A 91 4.06 -14.10 19.24
CA ARG A 91 3.26 -13.81 20.43
C ARG A 91 4.01 -14.18 21.70
N GLN A 92 4.60 -15.39 21.75
CA GLN A 92 5.40 -15.84 22.88
C GLN A 92 6.61 -14.92 23.11
N GLU A 93 7.33 -14.56 22.05
CA GLU A 93 8.49 -13.67 22.16
C GLU A 93 8.09 -12.26 22.62
N ILE A 94 7.02 -11.68 22.05
CA ILE A 94 6.53 -10.35 22.47
C ILE A 94 6.10 -10.36 23.94
N TYR A 95 5.39 -11.40 24.39
CA TYR A 95 5.01 -11.51 25.80
C TYR A 95 6.23 -11.73 26.71
N ARG A 96 7.22 -12.51 26.27
CA ARG A 96 8.49 -12.69 26.99
C ARG A 96 9.23 -11.36 27.17
N LEU A 97 9.36 -10.58 26.10
CA LEU A 97 10.04 -9.28 26.13
C LEU A 97 9.27 -8.21 26.94
N ALA A 98 7.95 -8.38 27.05
CA ALA A 98 7.07 -7.52 27.85
C ALA A 98 7.14 -7.80 29.36
N LEU A 99 7.83 -8.86 29.81
CA LEU A 99 8.12 -9.09 31.23
C LEU A 99 9.24 -8.18 31.73
N GLU A 100 9.24 -7.87 33.03
CA GLU A 100 10.35 -7.12 33.64
C GLU A 100 11.67 -7.90 33.48
N ASP A 101 11.61 -9.21 33.76
CA ASP A 101 12.67 -10.19 33.48
C ASP A 101 12.27 -11.12 32.31
N PRO A 102 12.94 -11.02 31.14
CA PRO A 102 12.59 -11.79 29.95
C PRO A 102 12.97 -13.28 30.03
N GLU A 103 13.69 -13.72 31.06
CA GLU A 103 13.97 -15.15 31.32
C GLU A 103 13.07 -15.72 32.44
N GLY A 104 12.16 -14.88 32.97
CA GLY A 104 11.22 -15.25 34.01
C GLY A 104 10.03 -16.09 33.52
N SER A 105 9.25 -16.62 34.46
CA SER A 105 8.03 -17.36 34.15
C SER A 105 7.00 -16.44 33.46
N PRO A 106 6.29 -16.90 32.41
CA PRO A 106 5.24 -16.12 31.72
C PRO A 106 4.05 -15.75 32.64
N ASP A 107 3.91 -16.42 33.79
CA ASP A 107 2.92 -16.09 34.82
C ASP A 107 3.42 -15.08 35.86
N SER A 108 4.59 -14.47 35.63
CA SER A 108 5.13 -13.45 36.53
C SER A 108 4.16 -12.26 36.63
N PRO A 109 3.82 -11.80 37.85
CA PRO A 109 2.98 -10.60 38.02
C PRO A 109 3.70 -9.32 37.56
N ASN A 110 5.03 -9.38 37.40
CA ASN A 110 5.86 -8.23 37.05
C ASN A 110 6.01 -8.08 35.53
N LYS A 111 5.17 -7.23 34.95
CA LYS A 111 5.20 -6.88 33.53
C LYS A 111 5.85 -5.52 33.35
N LEU A 112 6.76 -5.42 32.37
CA LEU A 112 7.34 -4.17 31.91
C LEU A 112 6.30 -3.34 31.14
N VAL A 113 5.54 -3.98 30.26
CA VAL A 113 4.42 -3.36 29.54
C VAL A 113 3.23 -4.31 29.52
N GLU A 114 2.02 -3.77 29.67
CA GLU A 114 0.80 -4.56 29.56
C GLU A 114 0.30 -4.62 28.12
N ILE A 115 0.14 -5.83 27.57
CA ILE A 115 -0.39 -6.06 26.23
C ILE A 115 -1.68 -6.90 26.37
N PRO A 116 -2.87 -6.27 26.34
CA PRO A 116 -4.14 -6.95 26.66
C PRO A 116 -4.44 -8.13 25.73
N THR A 117 -4.27 -7.92 24.43
CA THR A 117 -4.46 -8.94 23.40
C THR A 117 -3.62 -8.61 22.18
N LEU A 118 -2.83 -9.56 21.70
CA LEU A 118 -2.21 -9.49 20.38
C LEU A 118 -3.22 -9.92 19.33
N ARG A 119 -3.57 -9.02 18.42
CA ARG A 119 -4.44 -9.34 17.28
C ARG A 119 -3.70 -10.27 16.32
N GLN A 120 -4.43 -11.01 15.49
CA GLN A 120 -3.78 -11.71 14.40
C GLN A 120 -3.20 -10.69 13.41
N GLY A 121 -1.99 -10.96 12.95
CA GLY A 121 -1.28 -10.16 11.96
C GLY A 121 -1.68 -10.56 10.55
N ALA A 122 -1.02 -9.98 9.56
CA ALA A 122 -1.21 -10.33 8.16
C ALA A 122 0.12 -10.74 7.54
N LEU A 123 0.14 -11.92 6.90
CA LEU A 123 1.25 -12.34 6.05
C LEU A 123 1.12 -11.70 4.67
N ARG A 124 2.15 -10.96 4.25
CA ARG A 124 2.30 -10.35 2.93
C ARG A 124 3.45 -11.01 2.20
N ASP A 125 3.23 -11.44 0.97
CA ASP A 125 4.32 -11.90 0.11
C ASP A 125 4.93 -10.68 -0.58
N THR A 126 6.22 -10.42 -0.39
CA THR A 126 6.89 -9.26 -0.98
C THR A 126 7.53 -9.57 -2.33
N GLY A 127 7.33 -10.77 -2.88
CA GLY A 127 7.76 -11.13 -4.24
C GLY A 127 9.27 -11.31 -4.41
N HIS A 128 10.08 -11.04 -3.39
CA HIS A 128 11.54 -11.15 -3.39
C HIS A 128 12.06 -12.43 -2.71
N GLY A 129 11.22 -13.47 -2.60
CA GLY A 129 11.58 -14.70 -1.88
C GLY A 129 11.47 -14.58 -0.35
N TYR A 130 10.76 -13.55 0.13
CA TYR A 130 10.47 -13.32 1.54
C TYR A 130 8.97 -13.08 1.74
N ARG A 131 8.45 -13.51 2.88
CA ARG A 131 7.11 -13.21 3.38
C ARG A 131 7.27 -12.30 4.60
N GLU A 132 6.53 -11.20 4.63
CA GLU A 132 6.48 -10.26 5.75
C GLU A 132 5.23 -10.51 6.59
N TYR A 133 5.38 -10.84 7.87
CA TYR A 133 4.27 -10.92 8.81
C TYR A 133 4.16 -9.63 9.61
N GLN A 134 3.09 -8.88 9.39
CA GLN A 134 2.83 -7.59 10.03
C GLN A 134 1.88 -7.74 11.21
N LEU A 135 2.21 -7.14 12.34
CA LEU A 135 1.45 -7.24 13.59
C LEU A 135 1.36 -5.87 14.27
N SER A 136 0.17 -5.54 14.79
CA SER A 136 -0.04 -4.31 15.57
C SER A 136 -0.19 -4.64 17.05
N ILE A 137 0.64 -3.98 17.87
CA ILE A 137 0.69 -4.12 19.33
C ILE A 137 0.13 -2.85 19.94
N LYS A 138 -0.80 -3.00 20.90
CA LYS A 138 -1.38 -1.88 21.65
C LYS A 138 -1.01 -2.00 23.13
N ILE A 139 -0.41 -0.93 23.65
CA ILE A 139 -0.05 -0.77 25.06
C ILE A 139 -0.92 0.36 25.61
N PRO A 140 -1.94 0.06 26.43
CA PRO A 140 -2.93 1.05 26.85
C PRO A 140 -2.38 2.03 27.89
N GLN A 141 -1.58 1.57 28.84
CA GLN A 141 -0.95 2.41 29.86
C GLN A 141 0.43 1.84 30.22
N THR A 142 1.46 2.67 30.11
CA THR A 142 2.84 2.37 30.52
C THR A 142 3.57 3.67 30.85
N ASP A 143 4.71 3.60 31.53
CA ASP A 143 5.65 4.72 31.57
C ASP A 143 6.58 4.71 30.34
N ILE A 144 7.17 5.87 30.03
CA ILE A 144 8.03 6.06 28.86
C ILE A 144 9.33 5.26 28.94
N TYR A 145 9.84 5.00 30.15
CA TYR A 145 11.09 4.27 30.33
C TYR A 145 10.87 2.78 30.05
N SER A 146 9.79 2.20 30.56
CA SER A 146 9.39 0.83 30.28
C SER A 146 9.06 0.61 28.81
N LEU A 147 8.41 1.58 28.15
CA LEU A 147 8.20 1.54 26.70
C LEU A 147 9.52 1.55 25.93
N ALA A 148 10.44 2.45 26.27
CA ALA A 148 11.74 2.55 25.61
C ALA A 148 12.56 1.26 25.77
N LEU A 149 12.58 0.70 27.00
CA LEU A 149 13.27 -0.56 27.27
C LEU A 149 12.64 -1.73 26.51
N PHE A 150 11.30 -1.78 26.42
CA PHE A 150 10.59 -2.76 25.61
C PHE A 150 10.94 -2.64 24.12
N LEU A 151 11.00 -1.43 23.57
CA LEU A 151 11.38 -1.20 22.16
C LEU A 151 12.83 -1.62 21.87
N ILE A 152 13.76 -1.32 22.77
CA ILE A 152 15.16 -1.77 22.66
C ILE A 152 15.23 -3.30 22.64
N ARG A 153 14.49 -3.96 23.54
CA ARG A 153 14.41 -5.42 23.62
C ARG A 153 13.77 -6.02 22.36
N LEU A 154 12.72 -5.39 21.84
CA LEU A 154 12.06 -5.80 20.61
C LEU A 154 12.99 -5.73 19.40
N GLN A 155 13.77 -4.64 19.28
CA GLN A 155 14.76 -4.47 18.21
C GLN A 155 15.94 -5.44 18.34
N ALA A 156 16.33 -5.79 19.56
CA ALA A 156 17.39 -6.76 19.84
C ALA A 156 16.92 -8.23 19.74
N SER A 157 15.64 -8.48 19.46
CA SER A 157 15.09 -9.84 19.41
C SER A 157 15.74 -10.67 18.30
N PRO A 158 16.04 -11.96 18.56
CA PRO A 158 16.57 -12.87 17.53
C PRO A 158 15.54 -13.21 16.44
N GLN A 159 14.28 -12.79 16.57
CA GLN A 159 13.22 -13.06 15.59
C GLN A 159 13.19 -12.07 14.41
N SER A 160 14.22 -11.21 14.25
CA SER A 160 14.34 -10.22 13.15
C SER A 160 13.11 -9.34 12.99
N LEU A 161 12.75 -8.62 14.05
CA LEU A 161 11.60 -7.73 14.09
C LEU A 161 11.99 -6.32 13.63
N ARG A 162 11.29 -5.82 12.62
CA ARG A 162 11.37 -4.44 12.15
C ARG A 162 10.21 -3.64 12.75
N ILE A 163 10.47 -2.47 13.30
CA ILE A 163 9.43 -1.55 13.77
C ILE A 163 9.11 -0.58 12.63
N ASP A 164 7.91 -0.68 12.08
CA ASP A 164 7.47 0.11 10.92
C ASP A 164 6.68 1.36 11.33
N GLY A 165 6.11 1.35 12.53
CA GLY A 165 5.37 2.49 13.06
C GLY A 165 5.32 2.48 14.57
N LEU A 166 5.42 3.66 15.16
CA LEU A 166 5.28 3.90 16.60
C LEU A 166 4.46 5.17 16.77
N ASP A 167 3.26 5.01 17.34
CA ASP A 167 2.41 6.11 17.78
C ASP A 167 2.36 6.11 19.31
N ILE A 168 2.58 7.29 19.91
CA ILE A 168 2.59 7.48 21.37
C ILE A 168 1.62 8.59 21.71
N ALA A 169 0.60 8.27 22.49
CA ALA A 169 -0.36 9.23 22.99
C ALA A 169 -0.26 9.34 24.52
N ARG A 170 -0.17 10.58 25.01
CA ARG A 170 -0.12 10.88 26.45
C ARG A 170 -1.36 11.68 26.83
N SER A 171 -2.03 11.28 27.91
CA SER A 171 -3.11 12.09 28.50
C SER A 171 -2.50 13.30 29.22
N PRO A 172 -3.09 14.51 29.10
CA PRO A 172 -2.65 15.68 29.86
C PRO A 172 -2.78 15.49 31.38
N ASP A 173 -3.65 14.58 31.82
CA ASP A 173 -3.99 14.37 33.23
C ASP A 173 -3.02 13.43 33.97
N GLY A 174 -1.97 12.91 33.31
CA GLY A 174 -1.07 11.95 33.94
C GLY A 174 0.32 11.80 33.30
N PRO A 175 1.24 11.09 33.98
CA PRO A 175 2.56 10.77 33.46
C PRO A 175 2.56 9.52 32.56
N LEU A 176 1.49 8.74 32.56
CA LEU A 176 1.36 7.51 31.79
C LEU A 176 1.08 7.80 30.31
N ILE A 177 1.62 6.94 29.46
CA ILE A 177 1.48 6.99 28.01
C ILE A 177 0.81 5.72 27.51
N SER A 178 0.17 5.84 26.35
CA SER A 178 -0.32 4.73 25.54
C SER A 178 0.50 4.67 24.26
N ALA A 179 0.72 3.47 23.73
CA ALA A 179 1.48 3.28 22.51
C ALA A 179 0.81 2.28 21.57
N SER A 180 0.90 2.55 20.27
CA SER A 180 0.55 1.63 19.19
C SER A 180 1.79 1.38 18.34
N ILE A 181 2.22 0.12 18.25
CA ILE A 181 3.46 -0.29 17.60
C ILE A 181 3.13 -1.24 16.45
N ASN A 182 3.59 -0.94 15.24
CA ASN A 182 3.48 -1.84 14.10
C ASN A 182 4.82 -2.53 13.88
N VAL A 183 4.81 -3.85 13.94
CA VAL A 183 6.00 -4.70 13.87
C VAL A 183 5.88 -5.62 12.67
N THR A 184 6.92 -5.67 11.86
CA THR A 184 7.02 -6.55 10.69
C THR A 184 8.14 -7.54 10.91
N ARG A 185 7.83 -8.82 10.70
CA ARG A 185 8.82 -9.89 10.66
C ARG A 185 9.04 -10.33 9.23
N THR A 186 10.28 -10.33 8.77
CA THR A 186 10.65 -10.94 7.49
C THR A 186 10.95 -12.43 7.69
N VAL A 187 10.33 -13.28 6.89
CA VAL A 187 10.50 -14.74 6.87
C VAL A 187 10.92 -15.13 5.47
N VAL A 188 11.93 -15.99 5.31
CA VAL A 188 12.31 -16.50 3.97
C VAL A 188 11.21 -17.41 3.46
N ALA A 189 10.89 -17.31 2.17
CA ALA A 189 9.96 -18.19 1.52
C ALA A 189 10.50 -19.63 1.52
N GLY A 190 9.90 -20.47 2.34
CA GLY A 190 10.08 -21.90 2.33
C GLY A 190 9.17 -22.48 3.40
N SER A 191 7.92 -22.78 3.07
CA SER A 191 6.94 -23.34 4.01
C SER A 191 5.64 -23.72 3.29
N PRO A 192 4.89 -24.73 3.78
CA PRO A 192 4.79 -26.08 3.26
C PRO A 192 3.34 -26.35 2.84
N ASP A 193 2.65 -25.32 2.34
CA ASP A 193 1.30 -25.49 1.79
C ASP A 193 1.34 -26.24 0.43
N ASP A 194 2.54 -26.58 -0.04
CA ASP A 194 2.83 -27.33 -1.27
C ASP A 194 3.17 -28.82 -1.04
N ALA A 195 3.06 -29.36 0.18
CA ALA A 195 3.50 -30.73 0.47
C ALA A 195 2.36 -31.75 0.54
N GLU A 196 1.79 -32.10 -0.62
CA GLU A 196 1.39 -33.49 -0.88
C GLU A 196 1.26 -33.72 -2.39
N THR A 197 2.38 -33.82 -3.11
CA THR A 197 2.53 -34.79 -4.22
C THR A 197 4.02 -35.04 -4.40
N ASP A 198 4.42 -36.29 -4.20
CA ASP A 198 5.78 -36.80 -4.45
C ASP A 198 6.28 -36.35 -5.83
N SER A 199 7.43 -35.69 -5.87
CA SER A 199 8.28 -35.65 -7.07
C SER A 199 9.75 -35.41 -6.72
N PRO A 200 10.65 -35.95 -7.54
CA PRO A 200 12.00 -36.33 -7.13
C PRO A 200 12.98 -35.16 -7.15
N GLU A 201 14.04 -35.30 -6.35
CA GLU A 201 15.21 -34.40 -6.30
C GLU A 201 15.65 -33.90 -7.68
N MET A 202 15.71 -32.58 -7.84
CA MET A 202 16.41 -31.92 -8.95
C MET A 202 17.71 -31.24 -8.48
N PRO A 203 18.74 -31.24 -9.35
CA PRO A 203 20.10 -30.78 -9.04
C PRO A 203 20.23 -29.24 -9.05
N PRO A 204 21.32 -28.67 -8.51
CA PRO A 204 21.46 -27.24 -8.32
C PRO A 204 21.74 -26.51 -9.64
N GLY A 205 20.81 -25.66 -10.07
CA GLY A 205 21.01 -24.74 -11.20
C GLY A 205 19.87 -23.73 -11.31
N GLU A 206 20.21 -22.46 -11.07
CA GLU A 206 19.50 -21.18 -11.34
C GLU A 206 18.00 -21.03 -10.95
N PRO A 207 17.59 -19.91 -10.31
CA PRO A 207 16.22 -19.72 -9.86
C PRO A 207 15.25 -19.62 -11.04
N ALA A 208 14.30 -20.55 -11.12
CA ALA A 208 13.18 -20.50 -12.04
C ALA A 208 12.30 -19.29 -11.73
N ALA A 209 12.11 -18.42 -12.72
CA ALA A 209 11.16 -17.32 -12.67
C ALA A 209 9.72 -17.88 -12.54
N LEU A 210 9.08 -17.66 -11.40
CA LEU A 210 7.64 -17.87 -11.25
C LEU A 210 6.91 -16.85 -12.15
N ALA A 211 6.25 -17.33 -13.20
CA ALA A 211 5.60 -16.49 -14.20
C ALA A 211 4.27 -15.91 -13.69
N TYR A 212 4.33 -14.76 -13.01
CA TYR A 212 3.14 -13.93 -12.76
C TYR A 212 2.56 -13.45 -14.10
N MET A 213 1.28 -13.73 -14.37
CA MET A 213 0.64 -13.36 -15.64
C MET A 213 -0.07 -12.01 -15.59
N ALA A 214 -0.69 -11.66 -14.46
CA ALA A 214 -1.24 -10.32 -14.23
C ALA A 214 -1.26 -9.98 -12.73
N ASN A 215 -0.77 -8.78 -12.41
CA ASN A 215 -0.81 -8.16 -11.09
C ASN A 215 -1.30 -6.72 -11.26
N TRP A 216 -2.39 -6.34 -10.58
CA TRP A 216 -2.93 -4.99 -10.62
C TRP A 216 -3.28 -4.52 -9.21
N ASP A 217 -2.78 -3.33 -8.85
CA ASP A 217 -2.59 -2.83 -7.48
C ASP A 217 -3.43 -1.58 -7.15
N GLY A 218 -4.47 -1.28 -7.92
CA GLY A 218 -5.42 -0.24 -7.52
C GLY A 218 -5.09 1.19 -7.97
N MET A 219 -3.99 1.44 -8.68
CA MET A 219 -3.56 2.82 -8.99
C MET A 219 -4.28 3.49 -10.17
N ASP A 220 -4.74 2.72 -11.17
CA ASP A 220 -5.43 3.26 -12.34
C ASP A 220 -6.46 2.27 -12.94
N ALA A 221 -7.29 2.73 -13.89
CA ALA A 221 -8.23 1.83 -14.58
C ALA A 221 -7.57 1.04 -15.74
N THR A 222 -6.24 1.05 -15.85
CA THR A 222 -5.54 0.47 -17.01
C THR A 222 -5.73 -1.05 -17.02
N GLY A 223 -6.17 -1.60 -18.16
CA GLY A 223 -6.43 -3.03 -18.31
C GLY A 223 -7.84 -3.48 -17.90
N TRP A 224 -8.65 -2.57 -17.34
CA TRP A 224 -10.07 -2.80 -17.09
C TRP A 224 -10.92 -2.33 -18.27
N GLU A 225 -11.92 -3.14 -18.61
CA GLU A 225 -12.97 -2.82 -19.56
C GLU A 225 -14.34 -2.96 -18.89
N GLY A 226 -15.35 -2.26 -19.40
CA GLY A 226 -16.70 -2.40 -18.87
C GLY A 226 -17.77 -2.23 -19.94
N ASP A 227 -18.84 -3.01 -19.83
CA ASP A 227 -20.11 -2.74 -20.50
C ASP A 227 -21.03 -2.01 -19.53
N SER A 228 -21.30 -0.75 -19.85
CA SER A 228 -22.20 0.12 -19.09
C SER A 228 -21.79 0.26 -17.61
N CYS A 229 -20.48 0.24 -17.36
CA CYS A 229 -19.87 0.45 -16.06
C CYS A 229 -18.82 1.57 -16.17
N ASP A 230 -18.98 2.60 -15.35
CA ASP A 230 -18.00 3.67 -15.20
C ASP A 230 -16.92 3.24 -14.19
N MET A 231 -15.66 3.57 -14.47
CA MET A 231 -14.51 3.10 -13.72
C MET A 231 -13.60 4.28 -13.37
N VAL A 232 -13.43 4.56 -12.08
CA VAL A 232 -12.66 5.72 -11.60
C VAL A 232 -11.79 5.30 -10.42
N PRO A 233 -10.49 5.63 -10.41
CA PRO A 233 -9.64 5.44 -9.23
C PRO A 233 -10.21 6.23 -8.03
N SER A 234 -10.22 5.61 -6.86
CA SER A 234 -10.76 6.21 -5.65
C SER A 234 -9.86 5.91 -4.45
N PRO A 235 -9.50 6.92 -3.63
CA PRO A 235 -8.70 6.70 -2.42
C PRO A 235 -9.49 6.04 -1.28
N THR A 236 -10.81 5.87 -1.44
CA THR A 236 -11.71 5.39 -0.39
C THR A 236 -12.65 4.30 -0.90
N VAL A 237 -12.84 3.27 -0.09
CA VAL A 237 -13.86 2.23 -0.22
C VAL A 237 -15.03 2.60 0.70
N GLY A 238 -16.03 3.31 0.19
CA GLY A 238 -17.08 3.88 1.05
C GLY A 238 -16.48 4.81 2.12
N SER A 239 -16.60 4.44 3.40
CA SER A 239 -15.99 5.15 4.55
C SER A 239 -14.66 4.57 5.04
N LEU A 240 -14.13 3.54 4.37
CA LEU A 240 -12.88 2.85 4.74
C LEU A 240 -11.77 3.23 3.75
N VAL A 241 -10.56 3.45 4.25
CA VAL A 241 -9.38 3.72 3.40
C VAL A 241 -8.86 2.38 2.87
N ALA A 242 -8.63 2.28 1.56
CA ALA A 242 -8.03 1.08 0.97
C ALA A 242 -6.61 0.87 1.54
N ASP A 243 -6.22 -0.38 1.83
CA ASP A 243 -4.94 -0.72 2.47
C ASP A 243 -3.70 -0.23 1.68
N GLY A 244 -3.86 0.14 0.39
CA GLY A 244 -2.82 0.68 -0.49
C GLY A 244 -2.98 2.16 -0.89
N GLY A 245 -3.97 2.89 -0.35
CA GLY A 245 -4.18 4.31 -0.65
C GLY A 245 -5.02 4.63 -1.89
N SER A 246 -5.31 3.65 -2.75
CA SER A 246 -6.31 3.74 -3.82
C SER A 246 -6.92 2.38 -4.17
N CYS A 247 -8.12 2.39 -4.73
CA CYS A 247 -8.83 1.24 -5.27
C CYS A 247 -9.61 1.68 -6.52
N LEU A 248 -10.10 0.74 -7.34
CA LEU A 248 -10.95 1.08 -8.48
C LEU A 248 -12.42 1.08 -8.07
N LYS A 249 -13.06 2.24 -8.19
CA LYS A 249 -14.51 2.37 -8.02
C LYS A 249 -15.20 2.07 -9.34
N LEU A 250 -16.05 1.06 -9.31
CA LEU A 250 -16.90 0.60 -10.40
C LEU A 250 -18.33 1.05 -10.14
N THR A 251 -18.93 1.80 -11.07
CA THR A 251 -20.32 2.29 -10.97
C THR A 251 -21.14 1.78 -12.14
N ALA A 252 -22.15 0.96 -11.87
CA ALA A 252 -23.02 0.42 -12.90
C ALA A 252 -24.04 1.47 -13.39
N GLY A 253 -24.04 1.75 -14.69
CA GLY A 253 -25.01 2.64 -15.34
C GLY A 253 -26.37 1.98 -15.61
N LYS A 254 -26.44 0.64 -15.61
CA LYS A 254 -27.66 -0.16 -15.80
C LYS A 254 -27.57 -1.50 -15.04
N PRO A 255 -28.70 -2.20 -14.80
CA PRO A 255 -28.70 -3.61 -14.41
C PRO A 255 -27.94 -4.47 -15.42
N ASP A 256 -27.29 -5.53 -14.93
CA ASP A 256 -26.40 -6.42 -15.70
C ASP A 256 -25.17 -5.72 -16.32
N ALA A 257 -24.79 -4.54 -15.81
CA ALA A 257 -23.51 -3.93 -16.16
C ALA A 257 -22.34 -4.85 -15.74
N THR A 258 -21.27 -4.83 -16.52
CA THR A 258 -20.08 -5.64 -16.25
C THR A 258 -18.81 -4.82 -16.29
N ALA A 259 -17.84 -5.20 -15.46
CA ALA A 259 -16.46 -4.72 -15.50
C ALA A 259 -15.51 -5.91 -15.44
N TYR A 260 -14.49 -5.95 -16.28
CA TYR A 260 -13.58 -7.09 -16.35
C TYR A 260 -12.18 -6.73 -16.84
N MET A 261 -11.20 -7.58 -16.54
CA MET A 261 -9.86 -7.51 -17.12
C MET A 261 -9.67 -8.60 -18.17
N ARG A 262 -9.30 -8.25 -19.41
CA ARG A 262 -9.01 -9.24 -20.46
C ARG A 262 -7.67 -9.91 -20.20
N GLN A 263 -7.66 -11.23 -20.28
CA GLN A 263 -6.48 -12.07 -20.11
C GLN A 263 -6.36 -13.06 -21.28
N GLU A 264 -5.12 -13.32 -21.72
CA GLU A 264 -4.80 -14.38 -22.68
C GLU A 264 -4.04 -15.48 -21.95
N LEU A 265 -4.71 -16.61 -21.71
CA LEU A 265 -4.19 -17.70 -20.89
C LEU A 265 -3.83 -18.92 -21.74
N GLU A 266 -2.89 -19.72 -21.24
CA GLU A 266 -2.53 -20.99 -21.88
C GLU A 266 -3.70 -21.98 -21.73
N PRO A 267 -4.03 -22.76 -22.78
CA PRO A 267 -5.11 -23.73 -22.71
C PRO A 267 -4.76 -24.89 -21.77
N GLN A 268 -5.80 -25.57 -21.25
CA GLN A 268 -5.68 -26.76 -20.39
C GLN A 268 -4.82 -26.53 -19.15
N SER A 269 -4.71 -25.28 -18.71
CA SER A 269 -3.94 -24.89 -17.54
C SER A 269 -4.88 -24.43 -16.43
N THR A 270 -4.54 -24.79 -15.20
CA THR A 270 -5.25 -24.34 -14.01
C THR A 270 -4.72 -22.99 -13.54
N TYR A 271 -5.63 -22.11 -13.12
CA TYR A 271 -5.34 -20.76 -12.67
C TYR A 271 -6.08 -20.45 -11.38
N GLU A 272 -5.50 -19.61 -10.54
CA GLU A 272 -6.15 -19.05 -9.35
C GLU A 272 -6.19 -17.53 -9.46
N LEU A 273 -7.40 -17.00 -9.38
CA LEU A 273 -7.70 -15.58 -9.29
C LEU A 273 -7.93 -15.22 -7.82
N SER A 274 -7.20 -14.24 -7.31
CA SER A 274 -7.46 -13.58 -6.03
C SER A 274 -7.82 -12.14 -6.28
N VAL A 275 -8.92 -11.66 -5.70
CA VAL A 275 -9.39 -10.28 -5.83
C VAL A 275 -10.00 -9.81 -4.53
N GLN A 276 -9.78 -8.54 -4.17
CA GLN A 276 -10.49 -7.93 -3.07
C GLN A 276 -11.63 -7.06 -3.59
N VAL A 277 -12.83 -7.27 -3.04
CA VAL A 277 -14.03 -6.55 -3.46
C VAL A 277 -14.87 -6.14 -2.24
N ALA A 278 -15.39 -4.92 -2.28
CA ALA A 278 -16.56 -4.50 -1.51
C ALA A 278 -17.64 -3.99 -2.46
N ALA A 279 -18.91 -4.20 -2.11
CA ALA A 279 -20.01 -3.71 -2.92
C ALA A 279 -21.13 -3.14 -2.04
N GLU A 280 -21.79 -2.08 -2.52
CA GLU A 280 -22.95 -1.46 -1.85
C GLU A 280 -24.25 -2.23 -2.12
N LYS A 281 -24.27 -2.99 -3.22
CA LYS A 281 -25.32 -3.94 -3.58
C LYS A 281 -24.68 -5.28 -3.94
N PRO A 282 -25.42 -6.40 -3.86
CA PRO A 282 -24.87 -7.68 -4.24
C PRO A 282 -24.33 -7.68 -5.68
N VAL A 283 -23.09 -8.12 -5.86
CA VAL A 283 -22.46 -8.30 -7.17
C VAL A 283 -21.94 -9.71 -7.30
N LEU A 284 -21.77 -10.18 -8.53
CA LEU A 284 -21.22 -11.51 -8.81
C LEU A 284 -19.80 -11.36 -9.36
N ILE A 285 -18.84 -12.03 -8.74
CA ILE A 285 -17.49 -12.21 -9.28
C ILE A 285 -17.47 -13.54 -10.02
N MET A 286 -17.03 -13.53 -11.27
CA MET A 286 -16.92 -14.73 -12.08
C MET A 286 -15.76 -14.62 -13.07
N ILE A 287 -15.58 -15.69 -13.82
CA ILE A 287 -14.63 -15.77 -14.93
C ILE A 287 -15.46 -16.15 -16.16
N ALA A 288 -15.32 -15.38 -17.24
CA ALA A 288 -16.11 -15.60 -18.43
C ALA A 288 -15.28 -15.41 -19.70
N ASP A 289 -15.50 -16.25 -20.71
CA ASP A 289 -14.90 -16.04 -22.02
C ASP A 289 -15.56 -14.87 -22.78
N ALA A 290 -15.01 -14.51 -23.94
CA ALA A 290 -15.58 -13.47 -24.81
C ALA A 290 -16.99 -13.80 -25.37
N LYS A 291 -17.45 -15.05 -25.24
CA LYS A 291 -18.79 -15.51 -25.63
C LYS A 291 -19.78 -15.48 -24.45
N GLY A 292 -19.32 -15.10 -23.26
CA GLY A 292 -20.12 -15.09 -22.03
C GLY A 292 -20.25 -16.45 -21.35
N THR A 293 -19.51 -17.47 -21.81
CA THR A 293 -19.45 -18.78 -21.15
C THR A 293 -18.79 -18.61 -19.79
N ARG A 294 -19.51 -18.98 -18.73
CA ARG A 294 -19.02 -18.87 -17.35
C ARG A 294 -18.20 -20.11 -16.99
N TYR A 295 -17.04 -19.88 -16.42
CA TYR A 295 -16.27 -20.91 -15.74
C TYR A 295 -16.88 -21.18 -14.36
N GLU A 296 -16.64 -22.39 -13.82
CA GLU A 296 -17.11 -22.74 -12.48
C GLU A 296 -16.46 -21.84 -11.40
N GLY A 297 -17.17 -21.68 -10.27
CA GLY A 297 -16.66 -20.89 -9.14
C GLY A 297 -17.10 -19.42 -9.10
N ALA A 298 -18.27 -19.07 -9.66
CA ALA A 298 -18.83 -17.74 -9.46
C ALA A 298 -19.17 -17.48 -7.98
N ILE A 299 -18.75 -16.34 -7.45
CA ILE A 299 -18.93 -15.97 -6.04
C ILE A 299 -19.81 -14.73 -5.93
N GLU A 300 -20.82 -14.80 -5.07
CA GLU A 300 -21.66 -13.65 -4.74
C GLU A 300 -21.02 -12.82 -3.62
N VAL A 301 -20.81 -11.55 -3.90
CA VAL A 301 -20.29 -10.56 -2.96
C VAL A 301 -21.48 -9.92 -2.26
N PRO A 302 -21.53 -9.91 -0.91
CA PRO A 302 -22.59 -9.23 -0.18
C PRO A 302 -22.55 -7.73 -0.44
N GLY A 303 -23.73 -7.13 -0.65
CA GLY A 303 -23.91 -5.68 -0.77
C GLY A 303 -23.84 -4.94 0.58
N ASP A 304 -22.88 -5.26 1.44
CA ASP A 304 -22.77 -4.71 2.79
C ASP A 304 -21.64 -3.68 2.95
N GLY A 305 -21.00 -3.31 1.85
CA GLY A 305 -19.89 -2.35 1.81
C GLY A 305 -18.61 -2.82 2.49
N ARG A 306 -18.52 -4.10 2.91
CA ARG A 306 -17.33 -4.62 3.60
C ARG A 306 -16.33 -5.20 2.62
N TYR A 307 -15.07 -4.84 2.83
CA TYR A 307 -13.95 -5.35 2.07
C TYR A 307 -13.69 -6.82 2.39
N ARG A 308 -13.69 -7.68 1.37
CA ARG A 308 -13.38 -9.11 1.51
C ARG A 308 -12.48 -9.56 0.38
N ARG A 309 -11.62 -10.54 0.66
CA ARG A 309 -10.80 -11.22 -0.35
C ARG A 309 -11.52 -12.47 -0.83
N TYR A 310 -11.61 -12.62 -2.14
CA TYR A 310 -12.22 -13.75 -2.83
C TYR A 310 -11.16 -14.47 -3.66
N LYS A 311 -11.25 -15.80 -3.68
CA LYS A 311 -10.37 -16.67 -4.46
C LYS A 311 -11.21 -17.59 -5.34
N ILE A 312 -10.89 -17.64 -6.64
CA ILE A 312 -11.55 -18.49 -7.63
C ILE A 312 -10.48 -19.29 -8.35
N ALA A 313 -10.51 -20.61 -8.23
CA ALA A 313 -9.70 -21.50 -9.04
C ALA A 313 -10.51 -21.94 -10.26
N PHE A 314 -9.88 -21.97 -11.44
CA PHE A 314 -10.52 -22.37 -12.69
C PHE A 314 -9.51 -23.00 -13.64
N THR A 315 -9.96 -23.94 -14.44
CA THR A 315 -9.14 -24.56 -15.49
C THR A 315 -9.61 -24.07 -16.85
N THR A 316 -8.67 -23.59 -17.66
CA THR A 316 -8.95 -23.12 -19.01
C THR A 316 -9.26 -24.30 -19.94
N GLY A 317 -10.45 -24.31 -20.54
CA GLY A 317 -10.77 -25.23 -21.64
C GLY A 317 -10.18 -24.75 -22.96
N GLY A 318 -9.88 -25.64 -23.89
CA GLY A 318 -9.37 -25.25 -25.21
C GLY A 318 -8.45 -26.29 -25.85
N GLY A 319 -8.13 -26.08 -27.12
CA GLY A 319 -7.17 -26.86 -27.89
C GLY A 319 -5.74 -26.34 -27.70
N LYS A 320 -5.00 -26.11 -28.79
CA LYS A 320 -3.61 -25.60 -28.75
C LYS A 320 -3.48 -24.07 -28.71
N GLU A 321 -4.58 -23.33 -28.83
CA GLU A 321 -4.58 -21.87 -28.89
C GLU A 321 -4.81 -21.24 -27.52
N LYS A 322 -4.25 -20.04 -27.32
CA LYS A 322 -4.47 -19.24 -26.10
C LYS A 322 -5.95 -18.88 -25.95
N VAL A 323 -6.44 -19.00 -24.72
CA VAL A 323 -7.83 -18.75 -24.36
C VAL A 323 -7.97 -17.29 -23.92
N LYS A 324 -8.83 -16.53 -24.60
CA LYS A 324 -9.13 -15.14 -24.24
C LYS A 324 -10.36 -15.08 -23.34
N LEU A 325 -10.21 -14.54 -22.14
CA LEU A 325 -11.28 -14.45 -21.15
C LEU A 325 -11.17 -13.20 -20.28
N GLY A 326 -12.25 -12.88 -19.57
CA GLY A 326 -12.28 -11.89 -18.50
C GLY A 326 -11.99 -12.55 -17.15
N ALA A 327 -10.99 -12.03 -16.42
CA ALA A 327 -10.64 -12.47 -15.06
C ALA A 327 -10.03 -11.32 -14.25
N PRO A 328 -10.72 -10.77 -13.23
CA PRO A 328 -12.11 -11.05 -12.83
C PRO A 328 -13.12 -10.47 -13.83
N VAL A 329 -14.36 -10.97 -13.79
CA VAL A 329 -15.57 -10.31 -14.29
C VAL A 329 -16.47 -9.99 -13.10
N ILE A 330 -16.78 -8.72 -12.91
CA ILE A 330 -17.71 -8.21 -11.91
C ILE A 330 -19.05 -7.89 -12.60
N LEU A 331 -20.12 -8.59 -12.22
CA LEU A 331 -21.47 -8.42 -12.75
C LEU A 331 -22.40 -7.76 -11.71
N PHE A 332 -23.02 -6.66 -12.11
CA PHE A 332 -23.94 -5.88 -11.30
C PHE A 332 -25.39 -6.23 -11.63
N LYS A 333 -25.96 -7.25 -10.97
CA LYS A 333 -27.35 -7.71 -11.24
C LYS A 333 -28.37 -6.56 -11.14
N ASP A 334 -28.32 -5.77 -10.08
CA ASP A 334 -29.29 -4.69 -9.79
C ASP A 334 -28.67 -3.27 -9.85
N GLY A 335 -27.56 -3.14 -10.58
CA GLY A 335 -26.73 -1.93 -10.60
C GLY A 335 -25.99 -1.67 -9.27
N GLY A 336 -25.56 -0.42 -9.06
CA GLY A 336 -24.88 0.01 -7.83
C GLY A 336 -23.36 0.20 -7.99
N THR A 337 -22.67 0.25 -6.85
CA THR A 337 -21.23 0.53 -6.78
C THR A 337 -20.47 -0.66 -6.19
N ALA A 338 -19.33 -0.97 -6.79
CA ALA A 338 -18.35 -1.88 -6.20
C ALA A 338 -16.95 -1.25 -6.21
N TYR A 339 -16.11 -1.72 -5.30
CA TYR A 339 -14.74 -1.28 -5.11
C TYR A 339 -13.83 -2.48 -5.23
N VAL A 340 -12.86 -2.43 -6.15
CA VAL A 340 -11.97 -3.54 -6.44
C VAL A 340 -10.51 -3.14 -6.22
N ASP A 341 -9.74 -4.03 -5.62
CA ASP A 341 -8.31 -3.86 -5.35
C ASP A 341 -7.59 -5.22 -5.34
N ASN A 342 -6.27 -5.19 -5.45
CA ASN A 342 -5.37 -6.34 -5.32
C ASN A 342 -5.81 -7.55 -6.17
N VAL A 343 -5.93 -7.33 -7.48
CA VAL A 343 -6.23 -8.41 -8.44
C VAL A 343 -4.95 -9.14 -8.78
N LEU A 344 -4.91 -10.44 -8.45
CA LEU A 344 -3.80 -11.33 -8.75
C LEU A 344 -4.31 -12.54 -9.53
N LEU A 345 -3.69 -12.82 -10.68
CA LEU A 345 -3.93 -14.04 -11.43
C LEU A 345 -2.63 -14.84 -11.55
N LYS A 346 -2.63 -16.04 -10.97
CA LYS A 346 -1.49 -16.97 -11.01
C LYS A 346 -1.85 -18.25 -11.76
N LYS A 347 -0.90 -18.78 -12.53
CA LYS A 347 -0.98 -20.13 -13.07
C LYS A 347 -0.66 -21.13 -11.94
N ALA A 348 -1.55 -22.09 -11.70
CA ALA A 348 -1.23 -23.23 -10.86
C ALA A 348 -0.22 -24.12 -11.62
N ILE A 349 0.84 -24.54 -10.93
CA ILE A 349 1.81 -25.48 -11.47
C ILE A 349 1.19 -26.87 -11.27
N ASP A 350 0.87 -27.55 -12.36
CA ASP A 350 0.46 -28.96 -12.36
C ASP A 350 1.68 -29.88 -12.18
#